data_AF-A0A1F7A1B8-F1
#
_entry.id   AF-A0A1F7A1B8-F1
#
_cell.length_a   1.000
_cell.length_b   1.000
_cell.length_c   1.000
_cell.angle_alpha   90.00
_cell.angle_beta   90.00
_cell.angle_gamma   90.00
#
_symmetry.space_group_name_H-M   'P 1'
#
loop_
_entity.id
_entity.type
_entity.pdbx_description
1 polymer ?
#
loop_
_entity_poly.entity_id
_entity_poly.type
_entity_poly.pdbx_seq_one_letter_code
_entity_poly.pdbx_strand_id
1 'polypeptide(L)'
;MATIRISDYQFVQELEKVSQAYFTIADLEKIFNRSRKSLTVSIHRLVKRGALVRLSRGIFQTKSQTAQLEHVANQVYYPSYLSFESALARHGILSQQPYTLTFATPKRSKKLLLGDQEVQFRQLDQKYYFGYTQTPLGALAEPEKAIIDQLYLVDRGLAYSEVGEWSLVGISTEKLLNYAQAFSKSLQRRVEALECFS
;
A
#
# COMPACT_ATOMS: atom_id res chain seq x y z
N MET A 1 38.60 -14.09 15.28
CA MET A 1 37.35 -14.81 15.62
C MET A 1 36.78 -15.43 14.35
N ALA A 2 36.67 -16.75 14.29
CA ALA A 2 36.15 -17.47 13.12
C ALA A 2 34.66 -17.14 12.92
N THR A 3 34.29 -16.61 11.75
CA THR A 3 32.90 -16.32 11.42
C THR A 3 32.17 -17.65 11.20
N ILE A 4 31.41 -18.11 12.20
CA ILE A 4 30.57 -19.31 12.05
C ILE A 4 29.59 -19.07 10.89
N ARG A 5 29.68 -19.91 9.86
CA ARG A 5 28.81 -19.84 8.69
C ARG A 5 27.45 -20.42 9.08
N ILE A 6 26.52 -19.55 9.45
CA ILE A 6 25.10 -19.88 9.66
C ILE A 6 24.60 -20.67 8.44
N SER A 7 24.00 -21.84 8.70
CA SER A 7 23.37 -22.66 7.66
C SER A 7 22.12 -21.97 7.11
N ASP A 8 21.71 -22.34 5.90
CA ASP A 8 20.49 -21.76 5.29
C ASP A 8 19.24 -21.98 6.16
N TYR A 9 19.16 -23.14 6.83
CA TYR A 9 18.08 -23.45 7.77
C TYR A 9 18.07 -22.50 8.97
N GLN A 10 19.23 -22.32 9.62
CA GLN A 10 19.37 -21.41 10.75
C GLN A 10 19.05 -19.97 10.36
N PHE A 11 19.43 -19.54 9.14
CA PHE A 11 19.11 -18.21 8.65
C PHE A 11 17.59 -17.97 8.61
N VAL A 12 16.84 -18.90 8.01
CA VAL A 12 15.38 -18.78 7.91
C VAL A 12 14.73 -18.84 9.29
N GLN A 13 15.19 -19.74 10.16
CA GLN A 13 14.68 -19.87 11.53
C GLN A 13 14.85 -18.59 12.35
N GLU A 14 15.97 -17.87 12.22
CA GLU A 14 16.14 -16.58 12.89
C GLU A 14 15.16 -15.52 12.37
N LEU A 15 14.82 -15.54 11.08
CA LEU A 15 13.81 -14.63 10.54
C LEU A 15 12.40 -14.98 11.01
N GLU A 16 12.05 -16.26 11.10
CA GLU A 16 10.73 -16.71 11.54
C GLU A 16 10.46 -16.42 13.02
N LYS A 17 11.50 -16.25 13.84
CA LYS A 17 11.37 -15.78 15.23
C LYS A 17 10.99 -14.30 15.32
N VAL A 18 11.18 -13.53 14.25
CA VAL A 18 10.84 -12.11 14.21
C VAL A 18 9.44 -11.95 13.65
N SER A 19 8.54 -11.32 14.42
CA SER A 19 7.16 -11.00 14.02
C SER A 19 7.09 -9.84 13.01
N GLN A 20 7.87 -9.90 11.93
CA GLN A 20 7.86 -8.95 10.82
C GLN A 20 7.33 -9.62 9.56
N ALA A 21 6.48 -8.92 8.81
CA ALA A 21 5.92 -9.42 7.57
C ALA A 21 6.95 -9.47 6.43
N TYR A 22 7.97 -8.61 6.47
CA TYR A 22 9.07 -8.60 5.50
C TYR A 22 10.35 -8.09 6.17
N PHE A 23 11.47 -8.28 5.48
CA PHE A 23 12.78 -7.82 5.89
C PHE A 23 13.43 -7.00 4.78
N THR A 24 13.88 -5.79 5.12
CA THR A 24 14.79 -5.04 4.27
C THR A 24 16.22 -5.56 4.43
N ILE A 25 17.12 -5.20 3.51
CA ILE A 25 18.55 -5.48 3.71
C ILE A 25 19.07 -4.88 5.03
N ALA A 26 18.58 -3.71 5.44
CA ALA A 26 19.01 -3.09 6.69
C ALA A 26 18.55 -3.88 7.93
N ASP A 27 17.36 -4.50 7.87
CA ASP A 27 16.88 -5.39 8.93
C ASP A 27 17.75 -6.64 9.01
N LEU A 28 18.10 -7.23 7.85
CA LEU A 28 19.00 -8.38 7.79
C LEU A 28 20.41 -8.03 8.31
N GLU A 29 20.92 -6.83 8.03
CA GLU A 29 22.21 -6.34 8.59
C GLU A 29 22.16 -6.30 10.12
N LYS A 30 21.05 -5.81 10.70
CA LYS A 30 20.83 -5.77 12.15
C LYS A 30 20.66 -7.15 12.77
N ILE A 31 19.79 -8.00 12.21
CA ILE A 31 19.46 -9.33 12.73
C ILE A 31 20.70 -10.22 12.76
N PHE A 32 21.48 -10.23 11.68
CA PHE A 32 22.63 -11.14 11.55
C PHE A 32 23.97 -10.53 11.94
N ASN A 33 24.01 -9.22 12.24
CA ASN A 33 25.23 -8.45 12.52
C ASN A 33 26.32 -8.70 11.44
N ARG A 34 25.93 -8.59 10.16
CA ARG A 34 26.78 -8.88 8.99
C ARG A 34 26.72 -7.74 8.00
N SER A 35 27.83 -7.54 7.28
CA SER A 35 27.87 -6.55 6.20
C SER A 35 26.96 -6.93 5.03
N ARG A 36 26.44 -5.92 4.34
CA ARG A 36 25.68 -6.05 3.09
C ARG A 36 26.27 -7.02 2.08
N LYS A 37 27.59 -6.98 1.88
CA LYS A 37 28.32 -7.82 0.92
C LYS A 37 28.18 -9.31 1.28
N SER A 38 28.35 -9.65 2.56
CA SER A 38 28.20 -11.01 3.07
C SER A 38 26.75 -11.51 2.97
N LEU A 39 25.79 -10.65 3.32
CA LEU A 39 24.37 -10.98 3.24
C LEU A 39 23.89 -11.18 1.81
N THR A 40 24.38 -10.40 0.85
CA THR A 40 23.98 -10.49 -0.56
C THR A 40 24.17 -11.92 -1.12
N VAL A 41 25.29 -12.57 -0.80
CA VAL A 41 25.58 -13.94 -1.22
C VAL A 41 24.61 -14.94 -0.59
N SER A 42 24.28 -14.76 0.69
CA SER A 42 23.34 -15.64 1.41
C SER A 42 21.91 -15.46 0.93
N ILE A 43 21.46 -14.21 0.79
CA ILE A 43 20.15 -13.86 0.24
C ILE A 43 19.98 -14.42 -1.17
N HIS A 44 20.96 -14.23 -2.06
CA HIS A 44 20.89 -14.73 -3.44
C HIS A 44 20.72 -16.27 -3.46
N ARG A 45 21.50 -16.98 -2.64
CA ARG A 45 21.40 -18.44 -2.51
C ARG A 45 20.04 -18.88 -1.97
N LEU A 46 19.54 -18.23 -0.92
CA LEU A 46 18.24 -18.54 -0.30
C LEU A 46 17.06 -18.26 -1.24
N VAL A 47 17.12 -17.16 -2.00
CA VAL A 47 16.12 -16.84 -3.03
C VAL A 47 16.15 -17.87 -4.16
N LYS A 48 17.33 -18.24 -4.65
CA LYS A 48 17.46 -19.29 -5.69
C LYS A 48 16.90 -20.64 -5.24
N ARG A 49 16.97 -20.94 -3.94
CA ARG A 49 16.43 -22.16 -3.33
C ARG A 49 14.95 -22.06 -2.95
N GLY A 50 14.32 -20.90 -3.11
CA GLY A 50 12.92 -20.66 -2.73
C GLY A 50 12.66 -20.56 -1.22
N ALA A 51 13.72 -20.48 -0.39
CA ALA A 51 13.60 -20.32 1.05
C ALA A 51 13.26 -18.88 1.46
N LEU A 52 13.74 -17.91 0.66
CA LEU A 52 13.32 -16.51 0.72
C LEU A 52 12.60 -16.14 -0.57
N VAL A 53 11.51 -15.39 -0.44
CA VAL A 53 10.80 -14.76 -1.54
C VAL A 53 11.26 -13.31 -1.63
N ARG A 54 11.64 -12.86 -2.83
CA ARG A 54 11.96 -11.46 -3.06
C ARG A 54 10.67 -10.73 -3.47
N LEU A 55 10.20 -9.82 -2.63
CA LEU A 55 9.03 -8.99 -2.94
C LEU A 55 9.43 -7.86 -3.88
N SER A 56 10.54 -7.17 -3.59
CA SER A 56 11.10 -6.15 -4.50
C SER A 56 12.59 -5.99 -4.26
N ARG A 57 13.24 -5.03 -4.94
CA ARG A 57 14.68 -4.81 -4.77
C ARG A 57 15.00 -4.44 -3.31
N GLY A 58 15.63 -5.37 -2.61
CA GLY A 58 16.09 -5.19 -1.23
C GLY A 58 15.02 -5.49 -0.17
N ILE A 59 13.91 -6.11 -0.57
CA ILE A 59 12.80 -6.51 0.30
C ILE A 59 12.54 -7.99 0.13
N PHE A 60 12.54 -8.71 1.23
CA PHE A 60 12.48 -10.16 1.27
C PHE A 60 11.47 -10.63 2.31
N GLN A 61 10.97 -11.83 2.13
CA GLN A 61 10.03 -12.47 3.03
C GLN A 61 10.39 -13.96 3.11
N THR A 62 10.14 -14.62 4.23
CA THR A 62 10.29 -16.07 4.30
C THR A 62 9.14 -16.75 3.56
N LYS A 63 9.35 -17.97 3.04
CA LYS A 63 8.28 -18.72 2.36
C LYS A 63 7.09 -19.02 3.29
N SER A 64 7.33 -19.17 4.59
CA SER A 64 6.33 -19.44 5.61
C SER A 64 5.47 -18.23 5.95
N GLN A 65 5.99 -17.02 5.78
CA GLN A 65 5.22 -15.80 5.97
C GLN A 65 4.27 -15.62 4.79
N THR A 66 3.07 -15.12 5.06
CA THR A 66 2.15 -14.57 4.04
C THR A 66 1.92 -13.12 4.38
N ALA A 67 2.89 -12.26 4.08
CA ALA A 67 2.75 -10.82 4.22
C ALA A 67 1.59 -10.35 3.36
N GLN A 68 0.69 -9.58 3.96
CA GLN A 68 -0.29 -8.85 3.18
C GLN A 68 0.45 -7.76 2.42
N LEU A 69 0.50 -7.89 1.09
CA LEU A 69 1.28 -7.02 0.21
C LEU A 69 0.91 -5.54 0.36
N GLU A 70 -0.32 -5.27 0.77
CA GLU A 70 -0.76 -3.95 1.19
C GLU A 70 0.04 -3.37 2.36
N HIS A 71 0.23 -4.16 3.43
CA HIS A 71 0.99 -3.74 4.59
C HIS A 71 2.44 -3.46 4.21
N VAL A 72 3.02 -4.33 3.38
CA VAL A 72 4.34 -4.13 2.80
C VAL A 72 4.38 -2.83 2.00
N ALA A 73 3.43 -2.61 1.09
CA ALA A 73 3.35 -1.42 0.26
C ALA A 73 3.30 -0.13 1.09
N ASN A 74 2.44 -0.09 2.11
CA ASN A 74 2.27 1.07 2.99
C ASN A 74 3.59 1.45 3.68
N GLN A 75 4.31 0.46 4.20
CA GLN A 75 5.59 0.67 4.90
C GLN A 75 6.73 1.03 3.94
N VAL A 76 6.79 0.41 2.76
CA VAL A 76 7.85 0.63 1.76
C VAL A 76 7.85 2.04 1.19
N TYR A 77 6.68 2.69 1.16
CA TYR A 77 6.55 4.06 0.67
C TYR A 77 5.75 4.95 1.62
N TYR A 78 6.22 5.03 2.87
CA TYR A 78 5.66 5.91 3.89
C TYR A 78 6.06 7.39 3.70
N PRO A 79 5.21 8.39 4.02
CA PRO A 79 3.81 8.25 4.39
C PRO A 79 2.96 7.96 3.16
N SER A 80 2.07 6.99 3.29
CA SER A 80 1.01 6.69 2.35
C SER A 80 -0.19 6.05 3.05
N TYR A 81 -1.36 6.08 2.42
CA TYR A 81 -2.55 5.32 2.84
C TYR A 81 -3.22 4.68 1.64
N LEU A 82 -3.86 3.52 1.83
CA LEU A 82 -4.61 2.87 0.76
C LEU A 82 -5.82 3.73 0.41
N SER A 83 -5.97 4.07 -0.88
CA SER A 83 -7.04 4.93 -1.38
C SER A 83 -7.43 4.53 -2.81
N PHE A 84 -8.18 5.40 -3.50
CA PHE A 84 -8.60 5.22 -4.89
C PHE A 84 -9.36 3.90 -5.08
N GLU A 85 -9.17 3.20 -6.20
CA GLU A 85 -9.87 1.96 -6.52
C GLU A 85 -9.72 0.89 -5.43
N SER A 86 -8.55 0.77 -4.81
CA SER A 86 -8.32 -0.22 -3.76
C SER A 86 -9.14 0.02 -2.50
N ALA A 87 -9.28 1.28 -2.06
CA ALA A 87 -10.10 1.59 -0.90
C ALA A 87 -11.60 1.56 -1.25
N LEU A 88 -11.98 1.99 -2.45
CA LEU A 88 -13.36 1.89 -2.92
C LEU A 88 -13.83 0.44 -2.95
N ALA A 89 -13.03 -0.48 -3.48
CA ALA A 89 -13.34 -1.91 -3.47
C ALA A 89 -13.42 -2.47 -2.04
N ARG A 90 -12.51 -2.04 -1.16
CA ARG A 90 -12.52 -2.46 0.25
C ARG A 90 -13.80 -2.07 0.99
N HIS A 91 -14.32 -0.88 0.71
CA HIS A 91 -15.55 -0.40 1.31
C HIS A 91 -16.81 -0.89 0.60
N GLY A 92 -16.67 -1.75 -0.42
CA GLY A 92 -17.79 -2.29 -1.20
C GLY A 92 -18.42 -1.28 -2.16
N ILE A 93 -17.75 -0.16 -2.42
CA ILE A 93 -18.21 0.87 -3.37
C ILE A 93 -17.98 0.40 -4.81
N LEU A 94 -16.86 -0.28 -5.06
CA LEU A 94 -16.65 -1.00 -6.32
C LEU A 94 -17.03 -2.47 -6.14
N SER A 95 -17.77 -3.00 -7.11
CA SER A 95 -18.16 -4.42 -7.15
C SER A 95 -16.99 -5.35 -7.46
N GLN A 96 -16.00 -4.86 -8.21
CA GLN A 96 -14.81 -5.60 -8.61
C GLN A 96 -13.59 -5.19 -7.80
N GLN A 97 -12.82 -6.18 -7.37
CA GLN A 97 -11.53 -5.94 -6.74
C GLN A 97 -10.48 -5.60 -7.82
N PRO A 98 -9.86 -4.41 -7.78
CA PRO A 98 -8.79 -4.09 -8.73
C PRO A 98 -7.60 -5.00 -8.48
N TYR A 99 -6.93 -5.40 -9.57
CA TYR A 99 -5.65 -6.09 -9.46
C TYR A 99 -4.65 -5.18 -8.76
N THR A 100 -4.41 -3.97 -9.26
CA THR A 100 -3.41 -3.04 -8.73
C THR A 100 -3.80 -2.47 -7.36
N LEU A 101 -2.85 -2.48 -6.42
CA LEU A 101 -3.00 -1.75 -5.15
C LEU A 101 -2.69 -0.26 -5.34
N THR A 102 -3.54 0.61 -4.83
CA THR A 102 -3.48 2.06 -5.04
C THR A 102 -3.40 2.82 -3.73
N PHE A 103 -2.41 3.70 -3.62
CA PHE A 103 -2.12 4.44 -2.40
C PHE A 103 -2.00 5.93 -2.69
N ALA A 104 -2.52 6.75 -1.80
CA ALA A 104 -2.28 8.19 -1.78
C ALA A 104 -1.02 8.50 -0.96
N THR A 105 -0.26 9.51 -1.39
CA THR A 105 0.99 9.93 -0.73
C THR A 105 1.26 11.41 -0.97
N PRO A 106 1.87 12.16 -0.04
CA PRO A 106 2.31 13.53 -0.31
C PRO A 106 3.63 13.55 -1.10
N LYS A 107 4.29 12.40 -1.25
CA LYS A 107 5.52 12.24 -2.03
C LYS A 107 5.21 12.13 -3.53
N ARG A 108 6.26 12.19 -4.35
CA ARG A 108 6.14 11.99 -5.81
C ARG A 108 5.48 10.64 -6.13
N SER A 109 4.64 10.62 -7.15
CA SER A 109 4.02 9.39 -7.64
C SER A 109 5.08 8.33 -7.97
N LYS A 110 4.78 7.07 -7.66
CA LYS A 110 5.70 5.95 -7.85
C LYS A 110 4.93 4.69 -8.21
N LYS A 111 5.47 3.88 -9.11
CA LYS A 111 4.99 2.51 -9.35
C LYS A 111 6.03 1.51 -8.85
N LEU A 112 5.57 0.39 -8.33
CA LEU A 112 6.41 -0.72 -7.93
C LEU A 112 5.67 -2.05 -8.08
N LEU A 113 6.46 -3.12 -8.18
CA LEU A 113 5.97 -4.48 -8.19
C LEU A 113 6.40 -5.13 -6.86
N LEU A 114 5.43 -5.64 -6.10
CA LEU A 114 5.69 -6.44 -4.89
C LEU A 114 5.30 -7.89 -5.16
N GLY A 115 6.28 -8.76 -5.38
CA GLY A 115 6.02 -10.10 -5.89
C GLY A 115 5.46 -10.00 -7.31
N ASP A 116 4.22 -10.44 -7.48
CA ASP A 116 3.40 -10.32 -8.70
C ASP A 116 2.43 -9.12 -8.65
N GLN A 117 2.23 -8.53 -7.47
CA GLN A 117 1.26 -7.46 -7.25
C GLN A 117 1.79 -6.10 -7.71
N GLU A 118 1.09 -5.47 -8.66
CA GLU A 118 1.35 -4.08 -8.99
C GLU A 118 0.86 -3.15 -7.88
N VAL A 119 1.67 -2.14 -7.56
CA VAL A 119 1.35 -1.12 -6.57
C VAL A 119 1.63 0.27 -7.15
N GLN A 120 0.67 1.17 -7.03
CA GLN A 120 0.77 2.54 -7.50
C GLN A 120 0.54 3.52 -6.36
N PHE A 121 1.53 4.39 -6.16
CA PHE A 121 1.46 5.53 -5.26
C PHE A 121 1.16 6.77 -6.09
N ARG A 122 0.06 7.44 -5.80
CA ARG A 122 -0.39 8.65 -6.49
C ARG A 122 -0.18 9.84 -5.56
N GLN A 123 0.51 10.84 -6.07
CA GLN A 123 0.77 12.07 -5.34
C GLN A 123 -0.51 12.86 -5.13
N LEU A 124 -0.74 13.27 -3.88
CA LEU A 124 -1.68 14.31 -3.49
C LEU A 124 -0.91 15.50 -2.93
N ASP A 125 -1.44 16.70 -3.10
CA ASP A 125 -0.92 17.85 -2.36
C ASP A 125 -1.09 17.62 -0.86
N GLN A 126 -0.17 18.17 -0.05
CA GLN A 126 -0.19 17.99 1.40
C GLN A 126 -1.53 18.38 2.05
N LYS A 127 -2.20 19.41 1.52
CA LYS A 127 -3.54 19.84 1.98
C LYS A 127 -4.67 18.84 1.72
N TYR A 128 -4.47 17.88 0.81
CA TYR A 128 -5.42 16.82 0.48
C TYR A 128 -5.11 15.50 1.20
N TYR A 129 -4.03 15.45 2.00
CA TYR A 129 -3.57 14.26 2.69
C TYR A 129 -4.20 14.16 4.09
N PHE A 130 -5.49 13.80 4.16
CA PHE A 130 -6.29 13.63 5.38
C PHE A 130 -7.37 12.54 5.20
N GLY A 131 -8.24 12.32 6.19
CA GLY A 131 -9.44 11.47 6.01
C GLY A 131 -9.14 9.96 5.95
N TYR A 132 -8.13 9.51 6.67
CA TYR A 132 -7.73 8.11 6.74
C TYR A 132 -7.58 7.66 8.21
N THR A 133 -7.75 6.37 8.44
CA THR A 133 -7.59 5.74 9.76
C THR A 133 -6.44 4.75 9.74
N GLN A 134 -5.88 4.45 10.92
CA GLN A 134 -4.84 3.42 11.05
C GLN A 134 -5.49 2.05 11.24
N THR A 135 -5.07 1.08 10.43
CA THR A 135 -5.48 -0.32 10.53
C THR A 135 -4.24 -1.20 10.77
N PRO A 136 -4.41 -2.49 11.15
CA PRO A 136 -3.29 -3.42 11.20
C PRO A 136 -2.52 -3.55 9.87
N LEU A 137 -3.17 -3.27 8.72
CA LEU A 137 -2.56 -3.32 7.39
C LEU A 137 -1.91 -2.01 6.97
N GLY A 138 -1.94 -0.99 7.82
CA GLY A 138 -1.48 0.36 7.51
C GLY A 138 -2.65 1.34 7.41
N ALA A 139 -2.34 2.55 6.98
CA ALA A 139 -3.34 3.61 6.86
C ALA A 139 -4.32 3.32 5.71
N LEU A 140 -5.62 3.49 5.95
CA LEU A 140 -6.71 3.26 5.01
C LEU A 140 -7.61 4.49 4.92
N ALA A 141 -7.88 4.96 3.71
CA ALA A 141 -8.86 6.03 3.48
C ALA A 141 -10.23 5.64 4.05
N GLU A 142 -10.87 6.56 4.74
CA GLU A 142 -12.29 6.43 5.05
C GLU A 142 -13.12 6.39 3.76
N PRO A 143 -14.31 5.78 3.74
CA PRO A 143 -15.06 5.59 2.50
C PRO A 143 -15.36 6.91 1.78
N GLU A 144 -15.72 7.96 2.51
CA GLU A 144 -15.92 9.29 1.94
C GLU A 144 -14.63 9.85 1.33
N LYS A 145 -13.49 9.62 1.98
CA LYS A 145 -12.21 10.09 1.48
C LYS A 145 -11.78 9.35 0.21
N ALA A 146 -12.00 8.03 0.15
CA ALA A 146 -11.69 7.22 -1.03
C ALA A 146 -12.45 7.73 -2.28
N ILE A 147 -13.74 8.08 -2.10
CA ILE A 147 -14.58 8.72 -3.13
C ILE A 147 -13.94 10.03 -3.60
N ILE A 148 -13.61 10.93 -2.67
CA ILE A 148 -13.03 12.24 -2.96
C ILE A 148 -11.67 12.11 -3.68
N ASP A 149 -10.82 11.19 -3.25
CA ASP A 149 -9.51 10.95 -3.84
C ASP A 149 -9.62 10.46 -5.29
N GLN A 150 -10.53 9.52 -5.56
CA GLN A 150 -10.77 9.03 -6.92
C GLN A 150 -11.31 10.14 -7.81
N LEU A 151 -12.31 10.89 -7.34
CA LEU A 151 -12.87 12.02 -8.08
C LEU A 151 -11.83 13.11 -8.34
N TYR A 152 -10.89 13.34 -7.42
CA TYR A 152 -9.79 14.27 -7.63
C TYR A 152 -8.89 13.86 -8.80
N LEU A 153 -8.54 12.57 -8.92
CA LEU A 153 -7.76 12.10 -10.06
C LEU A 153 -8.56 12.18 -11.37
N VAL A 154 -9.87 11.91 -11.34
CA VAL A 154 -10.76 12.04 -12.49
C VAL A 154 -10.88 13.50 -12.94
N ASP A 155 -11.07 14.45 -12.01
CA ASP A 155 -11.16 15.89 -12.31
C ASP A 155 -9.85 16.43 -12.92
N ARG A 156 -8.72 15.83 -12.55
CA ARG A 156 -7.39 16.14 -13.09
C ARG A 156 -7.07 15.42 -14.42
N GLY A 157 -7.94 14.55 -14.91
CA GLY A 157 -7.70 13.72 -16.11
C GLY A 157 -6.60 12.67 -15.92
N LEU A 158 -6.30 12.29 -14.68
CA LEU A 158 -5.24 11.34 -14.32
C LEU A 158 -5.75 9.91 -14.10
N ALA A 159 -7.08 9.76 -14.01
CA ALA A 159 -7.78 8.50 -13.88
C ALA A 159 -9.13 8.56 -14.60
N TYR A 160 -9.66 7.38 -14.92
CA TYR A 160 -11.03 7.20 -15.37
C TYR A 160 -11.79 6.42 -14.29
N SER A 161 -13.09 6.71 -14.14
CA SER A 161 -13.94 5.94 -13.24
C SER A 161 -15.40 6.01 -13.69
N GLU A 162 -16.06 4.86 -13.68
CA GLU A 162 -17.50 4.72 -13.95
C GLU A 162 -18.29 4.99 -12.67
N VAL A 163 -18.41 6.27 -12.32
CA VAL A 163 -19.03 6.71 -11.05
C VAL A 163 -20.48 6.23 -10.91
N GLY A 164 -21.20 6.03 -12.02
CA GLY A 164 -22.56 5.49 -12.01
C GLY A 164 -22.67 4.03 -11.56
N GLU A 165 -21.57 3.28 -11.50
CA GLU A 165 -21.56 1.90 -11.00
C GLU A 165 -21.23 1.81 -9.49
N TRP A 166 -20.97 2.94 -8.84
CA TRP A 166 -20.57 2.96 -7.44
C TRP A 166 -21.74 2.68 -6.51
N SER A 167 -21.57 1.71 -5.61
CA SER A 167 -22.50 1.49 -4.51
C SER A 167 -22.21 2.48 -3.38
N LEU A 168 -23.09 3.46 -3.19
CA LEU A 168 -22.94 4.50 -2.18
C LEU A 168 -23.74 4.22 -0.90
N VAL A 169 -24.12 2.95 -0.69
CA VAL A 169 -24.85 2.52 0.50
C VAL A 169 -23.99 2.70 1.75
N GLY A 170 -24.55 3.38 2.76
CA GLY A 170 -23.88 3.59 4.05
C GLY A 170 -22.84 4.71 4.06
N ILE A 171 -22.69 5.46 2.97
CA ILE A 171 -21.79 6.63 2.89
C ILE A 171 -22.43 7.82 3.60
N SER A 172 -21.66 8.50 4.47
CA SER A 172 -22.13 9.71 5.14
C SER A 172 -22.08 10.92 4.20
N THR A 173 -23.25 11.36 3.73
CA THR A 173 -23.38 12.54 2.87
C THR A 173 -22.80 13.80 3.51
N GLU A 174 -23.04 14.03 4.81
CA GLU A 174 -22.50 15.17 5.53
C GLU A 174 -20.96 15.17 5.52
N LYS A 175 -20.36 14.02 5.87
CA LYS A 175 -18.90 13.88 5.92
C LYS A 175 -18.27 13.99 4.53
N LEU A 176 -18.93 13.44 3.52
CA LEU A 176 -18.48 13.53 2.12
C LEU A 176 -18.45 14.98 1.64
N LEU A 177 -19.51 15.75 1.90
CA LEU A 177 -19.55 17.18 1.60
C LEU A 177 -18.47 17.96 2.37
N ASN A 178 -18.30 17.68 3.67
CA ASN A 178 -17.28 18.31 4.49
C ASN A 178 -15.87 18.08 3.92
N TYR A 179 -15.59 16.87 3.43
CA TYR A 179 -14.29 16.56 2.80
C TYR A 179 -14.11 17.27 1.46
N ALA A 180 -15.17 17.37 0.66
CA ALA A 180 -15.16 18.06 -0.63
C ALA A 180 -14.82 19.56 -0.51
N GLN A 181 -15.13 20.21 0.63
CA GLN A 181 -14.85 21.63 0.86
C GLN A 181 -13.37 21.99 0.73
N ALA A 182 -12.45 21.04 1.02
CA ALA A 182 -11.02 21.26 0.86
C ALA A 182 -10.57 21.35 -0.61
N PHE A 183 -11.39 20.86 -1.56
CA PHE A 183 -11.06 20.68 -2.97
C PHE A 183 -11.65 21.76 -3.88
N SER A 184 -11.39 21.64 -5.19
CA SER A 184 -11.87 22.58 -6.20
C SER A 184 -13.41 22.65 -6.24
N LYS A 185 -13.96 23.77 -6.71
CA LYS A 185 -15.40 23.92 -6.96
C LYS A 185 -15.93 22.92 -8.00
N SER A 186 -15.07 22.48 -8.93
CA SER A 186 -15.39 21.42 -9.89
C SER A 186 -15.65 20.10 -9.16
N LEU A 187 -14.74 19.71 -8.25
CA LEU A 187 -14.90 18.50 -7.44
C LEU A 187 -16.13 18.57 -6.54
N GLN A 188 -16.38 19.72 -5.90
CA GLN A 188 -17.57 19.91 -5.05
C GLN A 188 -18.86 19.65 -5.84
N ARG A 189 -18.98 20.19 -7.06
CA ARG A 189 -20.15 19.93 -7.94
C ARG A 189 -20.28 18.47 -8.35
N ARG A 190 -19.16 17.78 -8.59
CA ARG A 190 -19.17 16.34 -8.90
C ARG A 190 -19.67 15.52 -7.71
N VAL A 191 -19.26 15.90 -6.51
CA VAL A 191 -19.74 15.27 -5.27
C VAL A 191 -21.22 15.52 -5.11
N GLU A 192 -21.69 16.76 -5.25
CA GLU A 192 -23.12 17.13 -5.18
C GLU A 192 -23.99 16.40 -6.22
N ALA A 193 -23.41 16.00 -7.36
CA ALA A 193 -24.11 15.25 -8.41
C ALA A 193 -24.17 13.73 -8.16
N LEU A 194 -23.54 13.21 -7.10
CA LEU A 194 -23.66 11.80 -6.72
C LEU A 194 -25.07 11.52 -6.20
N GLU A 195 -25.59 10.32 -6.43
CA GLU A 195 -26.96 9.95 -6.06
C GLU A 195 -27.22 9.94 -4.53
N CYS A 196 -26.20 10.19 -3.70
CA CYS A 196 -26.27 10.27 -2.23
C CYS A 196 -27.18 11.36 -1.65
N PHE A 197 -27.73 12.25 -2.48
CA PHE A 197 -28.61 13.36 -2.06
C PHE A 197 -30.09 13.10 -2.35
N SER A 198 -30.41 11.92 -2.90
CA SER A 198 -31.76 11.52 -3.32
C SER A 198 -32.47 10.69 -2.26
#